data_AF-A0A969DZ80-F1
#
_entry.id   AF-A0A969DZ80-F1
#
_cell.length_a   1.000
_cell.length_b   1.000
_cell.length_c   1.000
_cell.angle_alpha   90.00
_cell.angle_beta   90.00
_cell.angle_gamma   90.00
#
_symmetry.space_group_name_H-M   'P 1'
#
loop_
_entity.id
_entity.type
_entity.pdbx_description
1 polymer ?
#
loop_
_entity_poly.entity_id
_entity_poly.type
_entity_poly.pdbx_seq_one_letter_code
_entity_poly.pdbx_strand_id
1 'polypeptide(L)'
;MAKTIASQRQGRALQLLFKALLLALFPLALLFGADQFNLTTLPFFSEPVAEIVLKYLPWLCWGWAALLGWQALGQWRRSGGNGPRATGAFVPAELLPLQSQGWKLDSTAVGGDGQIVATSPRGKVYCIVLKGDRGRIVSDGKGIFRQYDNTPQPFAADLIAQTKQRAAQVQRRLGTKKVLPVLAFTEAIVHLDHSFVAGVQVVGMVELRRSLLHLEQAQTSSSPASHGPASPSPASRSSARKGSAQKKSTPE
;
A
#
# COMPACT_ATOMS: atom_id res chain seq x y z
N MET A 1 4.52 0.92 18.54
CA MET A 1 4.79 2.16 17.76
C MET A 1 5.62 1.81 16.53
N ALA A 2 4.99 1.52 15.39
CA ALA A 2 5.69 1.24 14.15
C ALA A 2 5.81 2.54 13.34
N LYS A 3 6.87 3.32 13.56
CA LYS A 3 7.26 4.37 12.62
C LYS A 3 7.54 3.67 11.28
N THR A 4 6.65 3.91 10.32
CA THR A 4 6.65 3.30 8.99
C THR A 4 8.01 3.48 8.34
N ILE A 5 8.66 2.37 7.96
CA ILE A 5 9.97 2.34 7.28
C ILE A 5 10.01 3.27 6.05
N ALA A 6 8.84 3.55 5.45
CA ALA A 6 8.66 4.51 4.38
C ALA A 6 8.99 5.97 4.78
N SER A 7 8.59 6.44 5.98
CA SER A 7 8.87 7.82 6.42
C SER A 7 10.34 8.02 6.76
N GLN A 8 11.01 6.98 7.27
CA GLN A 8 12.44 7.01 7.55
C GLN A 8 13.28 7.16 6.27
N ARG A 9 12.84 6.55 5.16
CA ARG A 9 13.50 6.66 3.85
C ARG A 9 13.30 8.05 3.23
N GLN A 10 12.10 8.62 3.34
CA GLN A 10 11.83 10.00 2.90
C GLN A 10 12.64 11.02 3.70
N GLY A 11 12.79 10.83 5.02
CA GLY A 11 13.61 11.69 5.87
C GLY A 11 15.09 11.71 5.45
N ARG A 12 15.65 10.56 5.06
CA ARG A 12 17.05 10.49 4.58
C ARG A 12 17.26 11.22 3.25
N ALA A 13 16.32 11.12 2.31
CA ALA A 13 16.39 11.85 1.05
C ALA A 13 16.34 13.37 1.27
N LEU A 14 15.47 13.83 2.18
CA LEU A 14 15.37 15.25 2.54
C LEU A 14 16.67 15.76 3.19
N GLN A 15 17.27 14.97 4.08
CA GLN A 15 18.54 15.29 4.70
C GLN A 15 19.69 15.41 3.67
N LEU A 16 19.71 14.54 2.67
CA LEU A 16 20.72 14.60 1.60
C LEU A 16 20.54 15.84 0.72
N LEU A 17 19.30 16.18 0.36
CA LEU A 17 18.99 17.41 -0.38
C LEU A 17 19.38 18.67 0.41
N PHE A 18 19.08 18.69 1.71
CA PHE A 18 19.45 19.81 2.58
C PHE A 18 20.97 19.97 2.69
N LYS A 19 21.72 18.86 2.83
CA LYS A 19 23.19 18.88 2.81
C LYS A 19 23.75 19.36 1.48
N ALA A 20 23.19 18.91 0.36
CA ALA A 20 23.60 19.36 -0.97
C ALA A 20 23.37 20.87 -1.16
N LEU A 21 22.22 21.38 -0.69
CA LEU A 21 21.91 22.81 -0.72
C LEU A 21 22.89 23.63 0.12
N LEU A 22 23.16 23.21 1.37
CA LEU A 22 24.15 23.86 2.23
C LEU A 22 25.54 23.91 1.57
N LEU A 23 25.97 22.80 0.95
CA LEU A 23 27.26 22.73 0.28
C LEU A 23 27.35 23.65 -0.95
N ALA A 24 26.25 23.79 -1.68
CA ALA A 24 26.16 24.68 -2.85
C ALA A 24 26.13 26.17 -2.45
N LEU A 25 25.52 26.49 -1.31
CA LEU A 25 25.44 27.86 -0.79
C LEU A 25 26.72 28.32 -0.10
N PHE A 26 27.54 27.39 0.40
CA PHE A 26 28.80 27.70 1.09
C PHE A 26 29.78 28.58 0.30
N PRO A 27 30.15 28.26 -0.96
CA PRO A 27 31.04 29.12 -1.75
C PRO A 27 30.43 30.50 -2.06
N LEU A 28 29.09 30.57 -2.16
CA LEU A 28 28.34 31.81 -2.31
C LEU A 28 28.49 32.69 -1.06
N ALA A 29 28.30 32.10 0.13
CA ALA A 29 28.51 32.79 1.40
C ALA A 29 29.95 33.28 1.58
N LEU A 30 30.95 32.51 1.11
CA LEU A 30 32.35 32.95 1.12
C LEU A 30 32.59 34.13 0.17
N LEU A 31 31.99 34.14 -1.03
CA LEU A 31 32.12 35.25 -1.97
C LEU A 31 31.50 36.55 -1.43
N PHE A 32 30.31 36.46 -0.81
CA PHE A 32 29.64 37.63 -0.24
C PHE A 32 30.20 38.04 1.13
N GLY A 33 30.83 37.12 1.86
CA GLY A 33 31.43 37.35 3.17
C GLY A 33 32.93 37.66 3.13
N ALA A 34 33.58 37.60 1.97
CA ALA A 34 35.02 37.81 1.82
C ALA A 34 35.48 39.18 2.35
N ASP A 35 34.66 40.23 2.21
CA ASP A 35 34.97 41.56 2.75
C ASP A 35 34.94 41.60 4.28
N GLN A 36 34.24 40.67 4.94
CA GLN A 36 34.14 40.57 6.39
C GLN A 36 35.13 39.56 7.00
N PHE A 37 35.58 38.58 6.21
CA PHE A 37 36.48 37.51 6.64
C PHE A 37 37.86 37.67 6.00
N ASN A 38 38.77 38.33 6.72
CA ASN A 38 40.16 38.50 6.30
C ASN A 38 40.95 37.19 6.50
N LEU A 39 40.80 36.26 5.56
CA LEU A 39 41.39 34.90 5.58
C LEU A 39 42.91 34.88 5.69
N THR A 40 43.57 35.99 5.33
CA THR A 40 45.02 36.23 5.46
C THR A 40 45.51 36.30 6.91
N THR A 41 44.61 36.47 7.89
CA THR A 41 44.97 36.49 9.31
C THR A 41 45.10 35.11 9.95
N LEU A 42 44.74 34.03 9.23
CA LEU A 42 44.86 32.67 9.74
C LEU A 42 46.32 32.18 9.58
N PRO A 43 47.01 31.80 10.68
CA PRO A 43 48.45 31.50 10.67
C PRO A 43 48.83 30.19 9.93
N PHE A 44 47.86 29.53 9.30
CA PHE A 44 47.99 28.17 8.79
C PHE A 44 48.16 28.09 7.27
N PHE A 45 47.85 29.15 6.54
CA PHE A 45 47.93 29.16 5.08
C PHE A 45 49.04 30.08 4.60
N SER A 46 49.97 29.54 3.83
CA SER A 46 50.85 30.38 3.01
C SER A 46 50.02 31.02 1.90
N GLU A 47 50.35 32.26 1.52
CA GLU A 47 49.65 33.01 0.46
C GLU A 47 49.36 32.20 -0.82
N PRO A 48 50.31 31.43 -1.40
CA PRO A 48 50.03 30.67 -2.62
C PRO A 48 49.00 29.56 -2.41
N VAL A 49 48.91 28.99 -1.20
CA VAL A 49 47.92 27.95 -0.90
C VAL A 49 46.54 28.56 -0.76
N ALA A 50 46.41 29.75 -0.16
CA ALA A 50 45.14 30.44 -0.01
C ALA A 50 44.49 30.76 -1.36
N GLU A 51 45.28 31.22 -2.34
CA GLU A 51 44.79 31.55 -3.69
C GLU A 51 44.31 30.29 -4.45
N ILE A 52 45.09 29.21 -4.38
CA ILE A 52 44.72 27.91 -4.95
C ILE A 52 43.42 27.41 -4.32
N VAL A 53 43.32 27.45 -2.99
CA VAL A 53 42.11 27.01 -2.27
C VAL A 53 40.91 27.87 -2.69
N LEU A 54 41.00 29.20 -2.70
CA LEU A 54 39.89 30.06 -3.12
C LEU A 54 39.43 29.77 -4.56
N LYS A 55 40.38 29.48 -5.46
CA LYS A 55 40.10 29.24 -6.87
C LYS A 55 39.40 27.90 -7.12
N TYR A 56 39.82 26.83 -6.42
CA TYR A 56 39.33 25.47 -6.70
C TYR A 56 38.28 24.96 -5.71
N LEU A 57 38.19 25.52 -4.51
CA LEU A 57 37.22 25.12 -3.48
C LEU A 57 35.76 25.24 -3.97
N PRO A 58 35.34 26.30 -4.70
CA PRO A 58 34.00 26.37 -5.25
C PRO A 58 33.72 25.18 -6.17
N TRP A 59 34.58 24.92 -7.14
CA TRP A 59 34.41 23.80 -8.07
C TRP A 59 34.29 22.45 -7.37
N LEU A 60 35.08 22.23 -6.31
CA LEU A 60 34.98 21.03 -5.48
C LEU A 60 33.61 20.94 -4.77
N CYS A 61 33.14 22.03 -4.15
CA CYS A 61 31.83 22.10 -3.51
C CYS A 61 30.69 21.82 -4.50
N TRP A 62 30.72 22.43 -5.69
CA TRP A 62 29.72 22.21 -6.74
C TRP A 62 29.71 20.75 -7.22
N GLY A 63 30.89 20.13 -7.41
CA GLY A 63 31.00 18.72 -7.78
C GLY A 63 30.39 17.77 -6.74
N TRP A 64 30.68 17.99 -5.46
CA TRP A 64 30.08 17.20 -4.37
C TRP A 64 28.57 17.43 -4.23
N ALA A 65 28.09 18.67 -4.40
CA ALA A 65 26.67 18.98 -4.38
C ALA A 65 25.91 18.26 -5.51
N ALA A 66 26.49 18.22 -6.72
CA ALA A 66 25.92 17.48 -7.85
C ALA A 66 25.86 15.97 -7.58
N LEU A 67 26.92 15.38 -7.02
CA LEU A 67 26.94 13.96 -6.65
C LEU A 67 25.86 13.62 -5.62
N LEU A 68 25.71 14.43 -4.56
CA LEU A 68 24.68 14.25 -3.54
C LEU A 68 23.27 14.44 -4.13
N GLY A 69 23.09 15.43 -5.01
CA GLY A 69 21.85 15.65 -5.75
C GLY A 69 21.47 14.44 -6.61
N TRP A 70 22.44 13.84 -7.31
CA TRP A 70 22.24 12.63 -8.09
C TRP A 70 21.84 11.44 -7.21
N GLN A 71 22.52 11.23 -6.08
CA GLN A 71 22.17 10.18 -5.13
C GLN A 71 20.76 10.37 -4.54
N ALA A 72 20.41 11.60 -4.17
CA ALA A 72 19.08 11.94 -3.68
C ALA A 72 18.01 11.71 -4.75
N LEU A 73 18.27 12.10 -6.01
CA LEU A 73 17.37 11.85 -7.13
C LEU A 73 17.21 10.36 -7.41
N GLY A 74 18.28 9.57 -7.32
CA GLY A 74 18.23 8.11 -7.46
C GLY A 74 17.39 7.46 -6.36
N GLN A 75 17.54 7.89 -5.10
CA GLN A 75 16.71 7.43 -3.99
C GLN A 75 15.25 7.91 -4.14
N TRP A 76 15.04 9.12 -4.64
CA TRP A 76 13.71 9.64 -4.95
C TRP A 76 13.04 8.80 -6.03
N ARG A 77 13.71 8.53 -7.15
CA ARG A 77 13.16 7.69 -8.23
C ARG A 77 12.84 6.27 -7.75
N ARG A 78 13.69 5.68 -6.90
CA ARG A 78 13.43 4.37 -6.29
C ARG A 78 12.29 4.38 -5.27
N SER A 79 12.03 5.51 -4.61
CA SER A 79 10.93 5.65 -3.65
C SER A 79 9.62 6.14 -4.29
N GLY A 80 9.69 6.82 -5.44
CA GLY A 80 8.57 7.33 -6.21
C GLY A 80 8.11 6.41 -7.35
N GLY A 81 8.75 5.26 -7.55
CA GLY A 81 8.50 4.34 -8.66
C GLY A 81 7.24 3.48 -8.58
N ASN A 82 6.46 3.51 -7.49
CA ASN A 82 5.27 2.67 -7.34
C ASN A 82 4.06 3.47 -6.86
N GLY A 83 3.39 4.10 -7.82
CA GLY A 83 2.00 4.52 -7.70
C GLY A 83 1.75 5.90 -8.30
N PRO A 84 0.71 6.07 -9.14
CA PRO A 84 0.16 7.39 -9.37
C PRO A 84 -0.14 8.00 -8.00
N ARG A 85 0.42 9.18 -7.73
CA ARG A 85 0.00 10.05 -6.63
C ARG A 85 -1.44 10.45 -6.91
N ALA A 86 -2.38 9.61 -6.49
CA ALA A 86 -3.77 10.00 -6.31
C ALA A 86 -3.82 10.86 -5.03
N THR A 87 -3.24 12.06 -5.11
CA THR A 87 -3.40 13.09 -4.10
C THR A 87 -4.83 13.61 -4.25
N GLY A 88 -5.76 13.06 -3.47
CA GLY A 88 -7.17 13.45 -3.49
C GLY A 88 -8.10 12.25 -3.58
N ALA A 89 -9.37 12.49 -3.27
CA ALA A 89 -10.48 11.54 -3.38
C ALA A 89 -10.70 11.07 -4.82
N PHE A 90 -9.75 10.31 -5.38
CA PHE A 90 -9.86 9.76 -6.71
C PHE A 90 -10.73 8.52 -6.65
N VAL A 91 -12.01 8.72 -6.91
CA VAL A 91 -12.91 7.64 -7.28
C VAL A 91 -12.78 7.46 -8.80
N PRO A 92 -12.33 6.29 -9.29
CA PRO A 92 -12.29 5.99 -10.72
C PRO A 92 -13.65 6.27 -11.36
N ALA A 93 -13.65 6.86 -12.56
CA ALA A 93 -14.86 7.16 -13.30
C ALA A 93 -15.73 5.91 -13.51
N GLU A 94 -15.09 4.74 -13.58
CA GLU A 94 -15.69 3.42 -13.71
C GLU A 94 -16.59 3.03 -12.53
N LEU A 95 -16.36 3.62 -11.35
CA LEU A 95 -17.16 3.37 -10.14
C LEU A 95 -18.30 4.37 -9.97
N LEU A 96 -18.28 5.52 -10.63
CA LEU A 96 -19.35 6.53 -10.53
C LEU A 96 -20.75 5.97 -10.85
N PRO A 97 -20.94 5.12 -11.88
CA PRO A 97 -22.24 4.50 -12.17
C PRO A 97 -22.75 3.56 -11.07
N LEU A 98 -21.92 3.15 -10.10
CA LEU A 98 -22.40 2.37 -8.96
C LEU A 98 -23.12 3.25 -7.94
N GLN A 99 -22.77 4.54 -7.83
CA GLN A 99 -23.45 5.45 -6.90
C GLN A 99 -24.93 5.64 -7.29
N SER A 100 -25.22 5.75 -8.58
CA SER A 100 -26.61 5.79 -9.07
C SER A 100 -27.37 4.48 -8.84
N GLN A 101 -26.67 3.38 -8.55
CA GLN A 101 -27.25 2.08 -8.19
C GLN A 101 -27.36 1.89 -6.66
N GLY A 102 -27.13 2.94 -5.88
CA GLY A 102 -27.24 2.91 -4.41
C GLY A 102 -25.98 2.44 -3.69
N TRP A 103 -24.84 2.29 -4.38
CA TRP A 103 -23.57 2.00 -3.73
C TRP A 103 -23.00 3.25 -3.04
N LYS A 104 -22.47 3.09 -1.83
CA LYS A 104 -21.74 4.15 -1.11
C LYS A 104 -20.25 3.96 -1.34
N LEU A 105 -19.58 4.99 -1.84
CA LEU A 105 -18.14 4.96 -2.12
C LEU A 105 -17.43 5.98 -1.23
N ASP A 106 -16.58 5.49 -0.32
CA ASP A 106 -15.81 6.33 0.60
C ASP A 106 -14.31 6.19 0.31
N SER A 107 -13.69 7.25 -0.21
CA SER A 107 -12.24 7.33 -0.45
C SER A 107 -11.45 7.85 0.75
N THR A 108 -12.13 8.38 1.78
CA THR A 108 -11.50 9.02 2.96
C THR A 108 -11.42 8.10 4.18
N ALA A 109 -12.18 6.99 4.21
CA ALA A 109 -12.49 6.27 5.44
C ALA A 109 -11.30 5.59 6.14
N VAL A 110 -10.23 5.21 5.41
CA VAL A 110 -9.14 4.36 6.00
C VAL A 110 -7.71 4.85 5.74
N GLY A 111 -7.54 6.05 5.18
CA GLY A 111 -6.30 6.83 5.38
C GLY A 111 -5.08 6.41 4.55
N GLY A 112 -5.23 6.35 3.23
CA GLY A 112 -4.07 6.33 2.33
C GLY A 112 -4.45 6.44 0.87
N ASP A 113 -3.58 7.07 0.08
CA ASP A 113 -3.73 7.20 -1.36
C ASP A 113 -4.01 5.83 -2.02
N GLY A 114 -4.98 5.79 -2.93
CA GLY A 114 -5.33 4.59 -3.68
C GLY A 114 -6.10 3.53 -2.90
N GLN A 115 -6.96 3.91 -1.95
CA GLN A 115 -7.91 3.00 -1.31
C GLN A 115 -9.34 3.55 -1.38
N ILE A 116 -10.30 2.68 -1.70
CA ILE A 116 -11.72 2.99 -1.76
C ILE A 116 -12.48 1.94 -0.97
N VAL A 117 -13.38 2.38 -0.10
CA VAL A 117 -14.34 1.50 0.56
C VAL A 117 -15.65 1.61 -0.21
N ALA A 118 -16.12 0.51 -0.78
CA ALA A 118 -17.41 0.44 -1.44
C ALA A 118 -18.38 -0.35 -0.56
N THR A 119 -19.56 0.20 -0.32
CA THR A 119 -20.65 -0.49 0.38
C THR A 119 -21.80 -0.67 -0.59
N SER A 120 -22.20 -1.92 -0.83
CA SER A 120 -23.32 -2.20 -1.72
C SER A 120 -24.66 -1.85 -1.08
N PRO A 121 -25.74 -1.69 -1.87
CA PRO A 121 -27.09 -1.47 -1.35
C PRO A 121 -27.54 -2.53 -0.34
N ARG A 122 -26.98 -3.74 -0.43
CA ARG A 122 -27.23 -4.87 0.48
C ARG A 122 -26.36 -4.87 1.74
N GLY A 123 -25.61 -3.80 2.00
CA GLY A 123 -24.77 -3.64 3.18
C GLY A 123 -23.45 -4.42 3.15
N LYS A 124 -23.04 -4.93 1.98
CA LYS A 124 -21.75 -5.64 1.82
C LYS A 124 -20.63 -4.63 1.65
N VAL A 125 -19.53 -4.83 2.36
CA VAL A 125 -18.39 -3.91 2.35
C VAL A 125 -17.21 -4.52 1.58
N TYR A 126 -16.65 -3.73 0.68
CA TYR A 126 -15.52 -4.07 -0.17
C TYR A 126 -14.40 -3.05 0.07
N CYS A 127 -13.19 -3.56 0.32
CA CYS A 127 -11.98 -2.74 0.42
C CYS A 127 -11.20 -2.85 -0.88
N ILE A 128 -11.31 -1.83 -1.72
CA ILE A 128 -10.66 -1.75 -3.03
C ILE A 128 -9.32 -1.02 -2.87
N VAL A 129 -8.23 -1.70 -3.18
CA VAL A 129 -6.88 -1.15 -3.19
C VAL A 129 -6.46 -0.96 -4.64
N LEU A 130 -6.21 0.28 -5.03
CA LEU A 130 -5.79 0.64 -6.38
C LEU A 130 -4.28 0.53 -6.53
N LYS A 131 -3.83 0.01 -7.67
CA LYS A 131 -2.42 -0.05 -8.07
C LYS A 131 -2.24 0.40 -9.51
N GLY A 132 -1.40 1.41 -9.71
CA GLY A 132 -1.04 1.90 -11.06
C GLY A 132 0.17 1.20 -11.66
N ASP A 133 0.36 -0.07 -11.34
CA ASP A 133 1.32 -0.91 -12.04
C ASP A 133 0.87 -1.10 -13.50
N ARG A 134 1.82 -1.15 -14.43
CA ARG A 134 1.60 -1.39 -15.87
C ARG A 134 1.98 -2.82 -16.26
N GLY A 135 1.58 -3.21 -17.47
CA GLY A 135 1.96 -4.48 -18.09
C GLY A 135 0.89 -5.56 -17.90
N ARG A 136 1.28 -6.82 -18.03
CA ARG A 136 0.39 -7.96 -17.86
C ARG A 136 0.56 -8.53 -16.45
N ILE A 137 -0.54 -8.71 -15.72
CA ILE A 137 -0.54 -9.39 -14.42
C ILE A 137 -0.99 -10.82 -14.61
N VAL A 138 -0.21 -11.76 -14.07
CA VAL A 138 -0.48 -13.20 -14.09
C VAL A 138 -0.41 -13.77 -12.66
N SER A 139 -0.91 -14.98 -12.46
CA SER A 139 -0.84 -15.70 -11.19
C SER A 139 -0.37 -17.13 -11.40
N ASP A 140 0.32 -17.68 -10.41
CA ASP A 140 0.69 -19.09 -10.28
C ASP A 140 -0.24 -19.84 -9.30
N GLY A 141 -1.37 -19.22 -8.92
CA GLY A 141 -2.30 -19.71 -7.90
C GLY A 141 -1.92 -19.33 -6.45
N LYS A 142 -0.65 -19.09 -6.15
CA LYS A 142 -0.18 -18.69 -4.81
C LYS A 142 -0.03 -17.18 -4.69
N GLY A 143 0.48 -16.52 -5.73
CA GLY A 143 0.75 -15.10 -5.76
C GLY A 143 0.40 -14.47 -7.11
N ILE A 144 0.75 -13.20 -7.24
CA ILE A 144 0.62 -12.45 -8.49
C ILE A 144 1.98 -11.93 -8.92
N PHE A 145 2.19 -11.89 -10.23
CA PHE A 145 3.45 -11.51 -10.86
C PHE A 145 3.16 -10.57 -12.02
N ARG A 146 4.13 -9.72 -12.31
CA ARG A 146 4.14 -8.93 -13.54
C ARG A 146 4.85 -9.72 -14.62
N GLN A 147 4.26 -9.86 -15.80
CA GLN A 147 4.86 -10.58 -16.92
C GLN A 147 5.44 -9.59 -17.92
N TYR A 148 6.72 -9.76 -18.24
CA TYR A 148 7.43 -9.03 -19.29
C TYR A 148 8.06 -10.04 -20.23
N ASP A 149 7.79 -9.94 -21.54
CA ASP A 149 8.37 -10.83 -22.56
C ASP A 149 8.29 -12.31 -22.15
N ASN A 150 7.10 -12.71 -21.69
CA ASN A 150 6.77 -14.03 -21.13
C ASN A 150 7.49 -14.44 -19.84
N THR A 151 8.37 -13.63 -19.28
CA THR A 151 9.07 -13.89 -18.02
C THR A 151 8.29 -13.31 -16.83
N PRO A 152 7.89 -14.14 -15.83
CA PRO A 152 7.24 -13.65 -14.62
C PRO A 152 8.25 -12.97 -13.71
N GLN A 153 7.93 -11.75 -13.28
CA GLN A 153 8.69 -10.98 -12.30
C GLN A 153 7.84 -10.71 -11.06
N PRO A 154 8.36 -10.99 -9.85
CA PRO A 154 7.64 -10.70 -8.63
C PRO A 154 7.55 -9.19 -8.39
N PHE A 155 6.47 -8.76 -7.76
CA PHE A 155 6.37 -7.40 -7.27
C PHE A 155 7.39 -7.17 -6.15
N ALA A 156 7.87 -5.93 -6.02
CA ALA A 156 8.79 -5.54 -4.94
C ALA A 156 8.18 -5.71 -3.53
N ALA A 157 6.86 -5.80 -3.43
CA ALA A 157 6.15 -6.02 -2.19
C ALA A 157 4.99 -7.00 -2.40
N ASP A 158 4.61 -7.71 -1.32
CA ASP A 158 3.45 -8.59 -1.33
C ASP A 158 2.15 -7.79 -1.34
N LEU A 159 1.63 -7.57 -2.54
CA LEU A 159 0.39 -6.82 -2.78
C LEU A 159 -0.84 -7.50 -2.18
N ILE A 160 -0.84 -8.84 -2.12
CA ILE A 160 -1.95 -9.63 -1.58
C ILE A 160 -2.01 -9.46 -0.07
N ALA A 161 -0.88 -9.62 0.63
CA ALA A 161 -0.79 -9.39 2.07
C ALA A 161 -1.16 -7.95 2.44
N GLN A 162 -0.69 -6.96 1.69
CA GLN A 162 -1.04 -5.55 1.91
C GLN A 162 -2.55 -5.30 1.75
N THR A 163 -3.18 -5.89 0.73
CA THR A 163 -4.62 -5.72 0.48
C THR A 163 -5.44 -6.34 1.60
N LYS A 164 -5.07 -7.53 2.08
CA LYS A 164 -5.70 -8.15 3.25
C LYS A 164 -5.55 -7.30 4.51
N GLN A 165 -4.36 -6.77 4.76
CA GLN A 165 -4.09 -5.93 5.92
C GLN A 165 -4.98 -4.68 5.90
N ARG A 166 -5.13 -4.03 4.74
CA ARG A 166 -6.02 -2.87 4.57
C ARG A 166 -7.48 -3.24 4.78
N ALA A 167 -7.95 -4.36 4.21
CA ALA A 167 -9.31 -4.83 4.43
C ALA A 167 -9.59 -5.13 5.92
N ALA A 168 -8.64 -5.72 6.64
CA ALA A 168 -8.75 -5.94 8.09
C ALA A 168 -8.80 -4.63 8.88
N GLN A 169 -8.08 -3.59 8.44
CA GLN A 169 -8.18 -2.25 9.05
C GLN A 169 -9.56 -1.62 8.81
N VAL A 170 -10.11 -1.72 7.60
CA VAL A 170 -11.47 -1.28 7.27
C VAL A 170 -12.48 -2.02 8.15
N GLN A 171 -12.33 -3.34 8.27
CA GLN A 171 -13.22 -4.18 9.07
C GLN A 171 -13.27 -3.74 10.53
N ARG A 172 -12.09 -3.48 11.14
CA ARG A 172 -12.00 -3.01 12.53
C ARG A 172 -12.61 -1.62 12.72
N ARG A 173 -12.41 -0.71 11.77
CA ARG A 173 -12.94 0.66 11.85
C ARG A 173 -14.46 0.71 11.72
N LEU A 174 -15.03 -0.06 10.79
CA LEU A 174 -16.47 -0.05 10.53
C LEU A 174 -17.26 -0.96 11.48
N GLY A 175 -16.59 -1.77 12.31
CA GLY A 175 -17.26 -2.74 13.19
C GLY A 175 -18.03 -3.83 12.43
N THR A 176 -17.75 -4.01 11.14
CA THR A 176 -18.46 -4.96 10.28
C THR A 176 -17.90 -6.38 10.41
N LYS A 177 -18.75 -7.40 10.27
CA LYS A 177 -18.33 -8.80 10.40
C LYS A 177 -17.44 -9.28 9.26
N LYS A 178 -17.60 -8.73 8.05
CA LYS A 178 -16.88 -9.19 6.85
C LYS A 178 -16.64 -8.05 5.87
N VAL A 179 -15.37 -7.85 5.51
CA VAL A 179 -14.94 -6.95 4.43
C VAL A 179 -14.25 -7.79 3.37
N LEU A 180 -14.64 -7.64 2.11
CA LEU A 180 -14.01 -8.34 1.01
C LEU A 180 -12.79 -7.54 0.49
N PRO A 181 -11.57 -8.10 0.50
CA PRO A 181 -10.41 -7.45 -0.11
C PRO A 181 -10.45 -7.54 -1.64
N VAL A 182 -10.30 -6.40 -2.30
CA VAL A 182 -10.22 -6.28 -3.76
C VAL A 182 -8.94 -5.51 -4.12
N LEU A 183 -8.13 -6.06 -4.99
CA LEU A 183 -6.94 -5.44 -5.56
C LEU A 183 -7.22 -5.11 -7.03
N ALA A 184 -7.28 -3.82 -7.35
CA ALA A 184 -7.60 -3.35 -8.69
C ALA A 184 -6.40 -2.66 -9.33
N PHE A 185 -6.03 -3.10 -10.54
CA PHE A 185 -4.97 -2.50 -11.31
C PHE A 185 -5.52 -1.44 -12.27
N THR A 186 -5.02 -0.20 -12.17
CA THR A 186 -5.52 0.92 -12.96
C THR A 186 -4.93 0.97 -14.37
N GLU A 187 -3.71 0.46 -14.57
CA GLU A 187 -2.97 0.54 -15.83
C GLU A 187 -2.47 -0.82 -16.36
N ALA A 188 -2.78 -1.92 -15.67
CA ALA A 188 -2.36 -3.26 -16.08
C ALA A 188 -3.52 -4.08 -16.69
N ILE A 189 -3.15 -4.98 -17.60
CA ILE A 189 -4.05 -6.01 -18.13
C ILE A 189 -3.94 -7.22 -17.21
N VAL A 190 -5.05 -7.62 -16.59
CA VAL A 190 -5.08 -8.72 -15.64
C VAL A 190 -5.52 -9.99 -16.36
N HIS A 191 -4.62 -10.97 -16.47
CA HIS A 191 -4.90 -12.28 -17.06
C HIS A 191 -4.69 -13.36 -16.01
N LEU A 192 -5.78 -13.77 -15.37
CA LEU A 192 -5.81 -14.75 -14.31
C LEU A 192 -6.81 -15.84 -14.65
N ASP A 193 -6.45 -17.10 -14.42
CA ASP A 193 -7.39 -18.23 -14.57
C ASP A 193 -8.53 -18.14 -13.55
N HIS A 194 -8.24 -17.56 -12.38
CA HIS A 194 -9.19 -17.31 -11.32
C HIS A 194 -9.06 -15.87 -10.82
N SER A 195 -10.21 -15.19 -10.67
CA SER A 195 -10.23 -13.81 -10.17
C SER A 195 -9.86 -13.68 -8.68
N PHE A 196 -9.73 -14.80 -7.95
CA PHE A 196 -9.34 -14.82 -6.55
C PHE A 196 -7.97 -15.46 -6.36
N VAL A 197 -7.06 -14.71 -5.77
CA VAL A 197 -5.71 -15.17 -5.41
C VAL A 197 -5.55 -15.06 -3.90
N ALA A 198 -5.39 -16.21 -3.25
CA ALA A 198 -5.30 -16.33 -1.79
C ALA A 198 -6.40 -15.55 -1.03
N GLY A 199 -7.64 -15.53 -1.55
CA GLY A 199 -8.78 -14.85 -0.91
C GLY A 199 -8.86 -13.33 -1.13
N VAL A 200 -8.01 -12.77 -2.00
CA VAL A 200 -8.15 -11.40 -2.51
C VAL A 200 -8.66 -11.46 -3.94
N GLN A 201 -9.68 -10.67 -4.25
CA GLN A 201 -10.13 -10.55 -5.64
C GLN A 201 -9.18 -9.63 -6.40
N VAL A 202 -8.61 -10.09 -7.51
CA VAL A 202 -7.67 -9.34 -8.34
C VAL A 202 -8.31 -9.05 -9.69
N VAL A 203 -8.41 -7.78 -10.06
CA VAL A 203 -9.17 -7.34 -11.25
C VAL A 203 -8.48 -6.17 -11.96
N GLY A 204 -8.70 -6.05 -13.26
CA GLY A 204 -8.39 -4.83 -14.00
C GLY A 204 -9.44 -3.75 -13.76
N MET A 205 -9.10 -2.48 -14.01
CA MET A 205 -10.04 -1.36 -13.82
C MET A 205 -11.33 -1.49 -14.64
N VAL A 206 -11.20 -1.90 -15.91
CA VAL A 206 -12.33 -2.08 -16.82
C VAL A 206 -13.33 -3.12 -16.30
N GLU A 207 -12.84 -4.14 -15.59
CA GLU A 207 -13.62 -5.26 -15.07
C GLU A 207 -14.12 -5.03 -13.65
N LEU A 208 -13.60 -4.02 -12.94
CA LEU A 208 -13.85 -3.79 -11.53
C LEU A 208 -15.35 -3.65 -11.24
N ARG A 209 -16.07 -2.83 -12.02
CA ARG A 209 -17.52 -2.63 -11.84
C ARG A 209 -18.29 -3.94 -12.02
N ARG A 210 -18.04 -4.68 -13.11
CA ARG A 210 -18.69 -5.97 -13.39
C ARG A 210 -18.41 -6.98 -12.27
N SER A 211 -17.17 -7.00 -11.78
CA SER A 211 -16.72 -7.89 -10.72
C SER A 211 -17.43 -7.61 -9.39
N LEU A 212 -17.60 -6.35 -9.01
CA LEU A 212 -18.33 -5.97 -7.79
C LEU A 212 -19.80 -6.39 -7.84
N LEU A 213 -20.46 -6.19 -8.99
CA LEU A 213 -21.85 -6.62 -9.20
C LEU A 213 -21.99 -8.15 -9.13
N HIS A 214 -21.07 -8.89 -9.76
CA HIS A 214 -21.09 -10.35 -9.72
C HIS A 214 -20.87 -10.89 -8.30
N LEU A 215 -19.97 -10.29 -7.53
CA LEU A 215 -19.76 -10.66 -6.12
C LEU A 215 -20.98 -10.39 -5.25
N GLU A 216 -21.71 -9.31 -5.52
CA GLU A 216 -22.95 -9.02 -4.82
C GLU A 216 -24.00 -10.12 -5.05
N GLN A 217 -24.08 -10.67 -6.28
CA GLN A 217 -24.98 -11.75 -6.68
C GLN A 217 -24.55 -13.12 -6.14
N ALA A 218 -23.27 -13.49 -6.27
CA ALA A 218 -22.75 -14.78 -5.83
C ALA A 218 -22.89 -15.00 -4.32
N GLN A 219 -22.86 -13.93 -3.54
CA GLN A 219 -23.05 -14.01 -2.08
C GLN A 219 -24.53 -14.08 -1.67
N THR A 220 -25.50 -13.84 -2.58
CA THR A 220 -26.93 -14.06 -2.28
C THR A 220 -27.33 -15.52 -2.40
N SER A 221 -26.70 -16.29 -3.28
CA SER A 221 -26.99 -17.73 -3.43
C SER A 221 -26.40 -18.58 -2.31
N SER A 222 -25.42 -18.07 -1.55
CA SER A 222 -24.79 -18.79 -0.44
C SER A 222 -25.44 -18.55 0.93
N SER A 223 -26.53 -17.78 1.03
CA SER A 223 -27.29 -17.63 2.27
C SER A 223 -28.42 -18.66 2.27
N PRO A 224 -28.33 -19.77 3.03
CA PRO A 224 -29.42 -20.72 3.12
C PRO A 224 -30.63 -19.98 3.71
N ALA A 225 -31.74 -20.03 2.99
CA ALA A 225 -33.02 -19.53 3.45
C ALA A 225 -33.42 -20.28 4.74
N SER A 226 -33.09 -19.72 5.91
CA SER A 226 -33.63 -20.17 7.18
C SER A 226 -35.02 -19.58 7.38
N HIS A 227 -36.01 -20.04 6.59
CA HIS A 227 -37.42 -19.87 6.92
C HIS A 227 -38.26 -20.96 6.24
N GLY A 228 -38.46 -22.05 7.01
CA GLY A 228 -39.64 -22.89 6.94
C GLY A 228 -40.21 -22.99 8.37
N PRO A 229 -41.51 -22.76 8.59
CA PRO A 229 -42.11 -22.58 9.90
C PRO A 229 -42.30 -23.91 10.65
N ALA A 230 -42.39 -23.78 11.98
CA ALA A 230 -42.67 -24.78 13.00
C ALA A 230 -43.49 -26.01 12.56
N SER A 231 -42.87 -27.19 12.65
CA SER A 231 -43.61 -28.41 13.00
C SER A 231 -43.66 -28.52 14.52
N PRO A 232 -44.86 -28.55 15.15
CA PRO A 232 -44.98 -28.90 16.55
C PRO A 232 -44.72 -30.39 16.71
N SER A 233 -43.60 -30.74 17.35
CA SER A 233 -43.32 -32.13 17.76
C SER A 233 -43.84 -32.36 19.18
N PRO A 234 -44.61 -33.44 19.43
CA PRO A 234 -45.35 -33.63 20.66
C PRO A 234 -44.44 -34.06 21.81
N ALA A 235 -44.76 -33.54 22.99
CA ALA A 235 -44.28 -34.04 24.27
C ALA A 235 -44.60 -35.53 24.43
N SER A 236 -43.63 -36.33 24.88
CA SER A 236 -43.90 -37.52 25.72
C SER A 236 -42.61 -38.15 26.27
N ARG A 237 -42.50 -38.09 27.60
CA ARG A 237 -42.01 -39.13 28.54
C ARG A 237 -40.50 -39.47 28.51
N SER A 238 -39.76 -39.16 29.57
CA SER A 238 -39.72 -39.85 30.88
C SER A 238 -39.02 -41.22 30.81
N SER A 239 -37.83 -41.28 31.42
CA SER A 239 -37.25 -42.43 32.16
C SER A 239 -35.72 -42.24 32.19
N ALA A 240 -35.12 -41.68 33.25
CA ALA A 240 -34.78 -42.38 34.50
C ALA A 240 -34.06 -43.72 34.26
N ARG A 241 -32.73 -43.70 34.08
CA ARG A 241 -31.92 -44.86 34.49
C ARG A 241 -30.55 -44.47 35.02
N LYS A 242 -30.49 -44.50 36.35
CA LYS A 242 -29.34 -44.68 37.23
C LYS A 242 -28.55 -45.93 36.81
N GLY A 243 -27.23 -45.82 36.75
CA GLY A 243 -26.28 -46.94 36.75
C GLY A 243 -24.86 -46.37 36.81
N SER A 244 -24.27 -46.16 37.98
CA SER A 244 -23.52 -47.13 38.81
C SER A 244 -22.26 -47.69 38.12
N ALA A 245 -21.12 -47.16 38.58
CA ALA A 245 -19.88 -47.84 38.96
C ALA A 245 -19.16 -48.81 37.99
N GLN A 246 -17.92 -48.47 37.63
CA GLN A 246 -16.73 -49.36 37.57
C GLN A 246 -15.51 -48.48 37.23
N LYS A 247 -14.51 -48.21 38.09
CA LYS A 247 -13.54 -49.05 38.82
C LYS A 247 -12.71 -50.00 37.95
N LYS A 248 -11.53 -49.52 37.52
CA LYS A 248 -10.24 -50.24 37.30
C LYS A 248 -9.21 -49.18 36.88
N SER A 249 -8.14 -48.84 37.61
CA SER A 249 -6.95 -49.64 37.99
C SER A 249 -6.40 -50.40 36.76
N THR A 250 -5.14 -50.29 36.33
CA THR A 250 -3.86 -50.11 37.04
C THR A 250 -2.75 -49.77 35.98
N PRO A 251 -1.43 -49.98 36.21
CA PRO A 251 -0.30 -49.09 35.88
C PRO A 251 0.29 -49.41 34.47
N GLU A 252 1.33 -48.80 33.90
CA GLU A 252 2.69 -48.42 34.35
C GLU A 252 3.18 -47.18 33.61
#